data_AF-A0A3C1KPN1-F1
#
_entry.id   AF-A0A3C1KPN1-F1
#
_cell.length_a   1.000
_cell.length_b   1.000
_cell.length_c   1.000
_cell.angle_alpha   90.00
_cell.angle_beta   90.00
_cell.angle_gamma   90.00
#
_symmetry.space_group_name_H-M   'P 1'
#
loop_
_entity.id
_entity.type
_entity.pdbx_description
1 polymer ?
#
loop_
_entity_poly.entity_id
_entity_poly.type
_entity_poly.pdbx_seq_one_letter_code
_entity_poly.pdbx_strand_id
1 'polypeptide(L)'
;MYLHGMPYALAPDEQTQVPMLLWMSAEFSSTQGYDGGCVAQVAAQANLSHDNVFDTMLGLMRVQTGIYRPQQDMLNPCRQAALVAQADRSPGASPALDGNRS
;
A
#
# COMPACT_ATOMS: atom_id res chain seq x y z
N MET A 1 28.17 -13.05 -22.98
CA MET A 1 28.19 -13.83 -21.73
C MET A 1 26.96 -14.72 -21.70
N TYR A 2 27.05 -15.91 -21.13
CA TYR A 2 25.94 -16.86 -21.02
C TYR A 2 25.76 -17.23 -19.54
N LEU A 3 24.53 -17.61 -19.13
CA LEU A 3 24.15 -18.05 -17.77
C LEU A 3 23.99 -16.92 -16.73
N HIS A 4 23.79 -17.31 -15.47
CA HIS A 4 23.58 -16.47 -14.29
C HIS A 4 24.60 -16.82 -13.19
N GLY A 5 24.65 -16.04 -12.10
CA GLY A 5 25.46 -16.35 -10.92
C GLY A 5 26.82 -15.65 -10.88
N MET A 6 26.96 -14.55 -11.60
CA MET A 6 28.12 -13.67 -11.41
C MET A 6 28.10 -13.06 -10.00
N PRO A 7 29.27 -12.81 -9.40
CA PRO A 7 29.35 -12.00 -8.19
C PRO A 7 28.61 -10.67 -8.40
N TYR A 8 27.72 -10.30 -7.48
CA TYR A 8 26.79 -9.17 -7.65
C TYR A 8 27.49 -7.86 -8.06
N ALA A 9 28.66 -7.57 -7.49
CA ALA A 9 29.45 -6.38 -7.81
C ALA A 9 30.00 -6.32 -9.26
N LEU A 10 29.96 -7.45 -9.98
CA LEU A 10 30.43 -7.60 -11.35
C LEU A 10 29.30 -8.00 -12.31
N ALA A 11 28.10 -8.27 -11.79
CA ALA A 11 26.98 -8.74 -12.57
C ALA A 11 26.45 -7.62 -13.49
N PRO A 12 26.19 -7.90 -14.77
CA PRO A 12 25.61 -6.92 -15.67
C PRO A 12 24.13 -6.73 -15.36
N ASP A 13 23.55 -5.67 -15.92
CA ASP A 13 22.14 -5.32 -15.70
C ASP A 13 21.18 -6.47 -16.04
N GLU A 14 21.49 -7.30 -17.03
CA GLU A 14 20.64 -8.44 -17.40
C GLU A 14 20.54 -9.53 -16.31
N GLN A 15 21.44 -9.52 -15.31
CA GLN A 15 21.40 -10.46 -14.17
C GLN A 15 20.85 -9.83 -12.88
N THR A 16 20.71 -8.51 -12.80
CA THR A 16 20.32 -7.79 -11.58
C THR A 16 19.03 -7.00 -11.72
N GLN A 17 18.71 -6.51 -12.93
CA GLN A 17 17.46 -5.85 -13.24
C GLN A 17 16.40 -6.89 -13.64
N VAL A 18 15.43 -7.10 -12.75
CA VAL A 18 14.36 -8.08 -12.94
C VAL A 18 13.00 -7.38 -13.06
N PRO A 19 12.06 -7.94 -13.84
CA PRO A 19 10.72 -7.37 -13.93
C PRO A 19 9.94 -7.62 -12.63
N MET A 20 9.16 -6.62 -12.21
CA MET A 20 8.18 -6.74 -11.15
C MET A 20 6.82 -6.27 -11.69
N LEU A 21 5.77 -7.05 -11.44
CA LEU A 21 4.41 -6.74 -11.85
C LEU A 21 3.48 -6.85 -10.64
N LEU A 22 2.63 -5.85 -10.45
CA LEU A 22 1.57 -5.85 -9.46
C LEU A 22 0.24 -5.66 -10.18
N TRP A 23 -0.67 -6.61 -9.98
CA TRP A 23 -2.06 -6.47 -10.37
C TRP A 23 -2.91 -6.40 -9.11
N MET A 24 -3.79 -5.41 -9.04
CA MET A 24 -4.75 -5.22 -7.96
C MET A 24 -6.13 -4.97 -8.56
N SER A 25 -7.14 -5.68 -8.08
CA SER A 25 -8.51 -5.43 -8.49
C SER A 25 -8.96 -4.03 -8.04
N ALA A 26 -9.93 -3.45 -8.75
CA ALA A 26 -10.49 -2.15 -8.38
C ALA A 26 -11.11 -2.19 -6.97
N GLU A 27 -11.78 -3.29 -6.64
CA GLU A 27 -12.42 -3.47 -5.33
C GLU A 27 -11.41 -3.68 -4.20
N PHE A 28 -10.31 -4.41 -4.44
CA PHE A 28 -9.25 -4.49 -3.45
C PHE A 28 -8.63 -3.11 -3.20
N SER A 29 -8.32 -2.37 -4.27
CA SER A 29 -7.75 -1.02 -4.16
C SER A 29 -8.66 -0.08 -3.37
N SER A 30 -9.96 -0.07 -3.66
CA SER A 30 -10.91 0.80 -2.97
C SER A 30 -11.14 0.41 -1.51
N THR A 31 -11.37 -0.88 -1.22
CA THR A 31 -11.63 -1.37 0.14
C THR A 31 -10.40 -1.27 1.05
N GLN A 32 -9.20 -1.40 0.47
CA GLN A 32 -7.96 -1.28 1.23
C GLN A 32 -7.41 0.15 1.30
N GLY A 33 -7.97 1.07 0.51
CA GLY A 33 -7.61 2.49 0.51
C GLY A 33 -6.32 2.80 -0.27
N TYR A 34 -6.01 2.04 -1.32
CA TYR A 34 -4.87 2.29 -2.19
C TYR A 34 -5.28 3.20 -3.36
N ASP A 35 -4.54 4.29 -3.53
CA ASP A 35 -4.68 5.18 -4.68
C ASP A 35 -3.96 4.60 -5.91
N GLY A 36 -4.73 4.22 -6.94
CA GLY A 36 -4.17 3.61 -8.15
C GLY A 36 -3.23 4.53 -8.93
N GLY A 37 -3.46 5.85 -8.90
CA GLY A 37 -2.59 6.83 -9.55
C GLY A 37 -1.22 6.90 -8.87
N CYS A 38 -1.19 6.93 -7.54
CA CYS A 38 0.02 6.83 -6.75
C CYS A 38 0.77 5.52 -7.03
N VAL A 39 0.07 4.38 -7.06
CA VAL A 39 0.72 3.08 -7.35
C VAL A 39 1.40 3.09 -8.71
N ALA A 40 0.75 3.66 -9.73
CA ALA A 40 1.35 3.84 -11.05
C ALA A 40 2.57 4.77 -11.02
N GLN A 41 2.53 5.83 -10.20
CA GLN A 41 3.66 6.75 -10.03
C GLN A 41 4.86 6.07 -9.35
N VAL A 42 4.63 5.27 -8.31
CA VAL A 42 5.68 4.47 -7.65
C VAL A 42 6.32 3.52 -8.66
N ALA A 43 5.52 2.80 -9.46
CA ALA A 43 6.03 1.89 -10.48
C ALA A 43 6.90 2.59 -11.54
N ALA A 44 6.64 3.86 -11.84
CA ALA A 44 7.38 4.61 -12.84
C ALA A 44 8.66 5.30 -12.33
N GLN A 45 8.76 5.56 -11.01
CA GLN A 45 9.78 6.49 -10.47
C GLN A 45 10.64 5.90 -9.36
N ALA A 46 10.16 4.87 -8.64
CA ALA A 46 10.87 4.35 -7.49
C ALA A 46 12.03 3.43 -7.90
N ASN A 47 13.18 3.58 -7.24
CA ASN A 47 14.24 2.58 -7.30
C ASN A 47 13.94 1.50 -6.27
N LEU A 48 13.40 0.37 -6.73
CA LEU A 48 12.95 -0.75 -5.89
C LEU A 48 13.87 -1.95 -6.04
N SER A 49 13.91 -2.78 -5.00
CA SER A 49 14.63 -4.05 -5.00
C SER A 49 13.82 -5.14 -4.29
N HIS A 50 14.36 -6.35 -4.22
CA HIS A 50 13.74 -7.43 -3.44
C HIS A 50 13.61 -7.10 -1.94
N ASP A 51 14.39 -6.16 -1.40
CA ASP A 51 14.28 -5.72 0.00
C ASP A 51 12.90 -5.15 0.33
N ASN A 52 12.19 -4.62 -0.68
CA ASN A 52 10.86 -4.01 -0.52
C ASN A 52 9.73 -5.04 -0.46
N VAL A 53 9.95 -6.26 -0.97
CA VAL A 53 8.88 -7.24 -1.17
C VAL A 53 8.28 -7.71 0.16
N PHE A 54 9.15 -7.97 1.15
CA PHE A 54 8.73 -8.48 2.46
C PHE A 54 7.80 -7.51 3.18
N ASP A 55 8.23 -6.27 3.37
CA ASP A 55 7.45 -5.25 4.08
C ASP A 55 6.17 -4.90 3.31
N THR A 56 6.21 -4.86 1.97
CA THR A 56 5.00 -4.66 1.14
C THR A 56 3.96 -5.75 1.32
N MET A 57 4.36 -7.02 1.40
CA MET A 57 3.43 -8.13 1.65
C MET A 57 2.77 -8.01 3.03
N LEU A 58 3.54 -7.65 4.07
CA LEU A 58 2.99 -7.40 5.40
C LEU A 58 1.97 -6.25 5.39
N GLY A 59 2.27 -5.17 4.67
CA GLY A 59 1.38 -4.02 4.48
C GLY A 59 0.08 -4.38 3.76
N LEU A 60 0.17 -5.11 2.65
CA LEU A 60 -0.99 -5.61 1.88
C LEU A 60 -1.91 -6.51 2.71
N MET A 61 -1.34 -7.35 3.58
CA MET A 61 -2.09 -8.27 4.44
C MET A 61 -2.50 -7.67 5.80
N ARG A 62 -2.10 -6.42 6.09
CA ARG A 62 -2.34 -5.73 7.37
C ARG A 62 -1.84 -6.49 8.60
N VAL A 63 -0.70 -7.17 8.47
CA VAL A 63 -0.06 -7.88 9.58
C VAL A 63 0.55 -6.87 10.54
N GLN A 64 0.17 -6.95 11.82
CA GLN A 64 0.75 -6.13 12.88
C GLN A 64 1.93 -6.87 13.51
N THR A 65 3.14 -6.35 13.32
CA THR A 65 4.37 -6.94 13.86
C THR A 65 5.45 -5.88 14.03
N GLY A 66 6.33 -6.07 15.02
CA GLY A 66 7.42 -5.13 15.31
C GLY A 66 8.55 -5.12 14.27
N ILE A 67 8.57 -6.11 13.37
CA ILE A 67 9.57 -6.21 12.29
C ILE A 67 9.16 -5.46 11.01
N TYR A 68 7.92 -4.97 10.93
CA TYR A 68 7.44 -4.21 9.78
C TYR A 68 8.11 -2.83 9.72
N ARG A 69 8.68 -2.50 8.55
CA ARG A 69 9.33 -1.23 8.28
C ARG A 69 8.54 -0.46 7.21
N PRO A 70 7.72 0.54 7.58
CA PRO A 70 6.86 1.27 6.64
C PRO A 70 7.61 1.95 5.48
N GLN A 71 8.90 2.23 5.64
CA GLN A 71 9.76 2.83 4.62
C GLN A 71 10.20 1.82 3.55
N GLN A 72 10.11 0.51 3.83
CA GLN A 72 10.43 -0.57 2.88
C GLN A 72 9.18 -1.11 2.17
N ASP A 73 8.00 -0.76 2.65
CA ASP A 73 6.74 -1.04 1.98
C ASP A 73 6.54 -0.08 0.79
N MET A 74 6.63 -0.61 -0.42
CA MET A 74 6.54 0.18 -1.66
C MET A 74 5.16 0.82 -1.86
N LEU A 75 4.11 0.30 -1.22
CA LEU A 75 2.73 0.77 -1.37
C LEU A 75 2.25 1.61 -0.19
N ASN A 76 3.02 1.68 0.90
CA ASN A 76 2.69 2.49 2.06
C ASN A 76 2.41 3.97 1.72
N PRO A 77 3.17 4.65 0.83
CA PRO A 77 2.86 6.03 0.42
C PRO A 77 1.52 6.18 -0.30
N CYS A 78 1.03 5.11 -0.92
CA CYS A 78 -0.20 5.11 -1.71
C CYS A 78 -1.44 4.73 -0.91
N ARG A 79 -1.28 4.47 0.39
CA ARG A 79 -2.41 4.27 1.30
C ARG A 79 -2.96 5.61 1.71
N GLN A 80 -4.19 5.90 1.32
CA GLN A 80 -4.91 7.03 1.86
C GLN A 80 -5.18 6.75 3.34
N ALA A 81 -4.66 7.61 4.22
CA ALA A 81 -5.00 7.56 5.64
C ALA A 81 -6.51 7.78 5.80
N ALA A 82 -7.23 6.67 5.97
CA ALA A 82 -8.66 6.54 6.22
C ALA A 82 -9.48 7.86 6.21
N LEU A 83 -9.98 8.23 5.03
CA LEU A 83 -11.29 8.91 4.93
C LEU A 83 -12.42 8.04 5.53
N VAL A 84 -12.14 6.75 5.80
CA VAL A 84 -13.02 5.80 6.50
C VAL A 84 -13.30 6.23 7.96
N ALA A 85 -12.50 7.10 8.58
CA ALA A 85 -12.79 7.62 9.92
C ALA A 85 -13.80 8.81 9.93
N GLN A 86 -14.17 9.36 8.77
CA GLN A 86 -15.04 10.53 8.66
C GLN A 86 -16.46 10.19 8.20
N ALA A 87 -16.69 9.00 7.63
CA ALA A 87 -18.03 8.54 7.25
C ALA A 87 -18.88 8.06 8.43
N ASP A 88 -18.26 7.77 9.59
CA ASP A 88 -18.93 7.30 10.82
C ASP A 88 -19.19 8.44 11.84
N ARG A 89 -19.04 9.70 11.43
CA ARG A 89 -19.40 10.87 12.26
C ARG A 89 -20.45 11.73 11.58
N SER A 90 -21.64 11.18 11.44
CA SER A 90 -22.86 11.98 11.29
C SER A 90 -23.61 12.03 12.63
N PRO A 91 -23.49 13.08 13.46
CA PRO A 91 -24.54 13.41 14.41
C PRO A 91 -25.60 14.24 13.68
N GLY A 92 -26.28 13.60 12.73
CA GLY A 92 -27.44 14.13 12.03
C GLY A 92 -28.73 13.61 12.68
N ALA A 93 -28.94 13.91 13.96
CA ALA A 93 -30.22 13.73 14.63
C ALA A 93 -30.47 14.94 15.54
N SER A 94 -31.05 15.98 14.96
CA SER A 94 -31.72 17.07 15.70
C SER A 94 -33.13 16.64 16.13
N PRO A 95 -33.74 17.30 17.12
CA PRO A 95 -34.37 16.65 18.26
C PRO A 95 -35.81 16.22 17.99
N ALA A 96 -36.19 15.07 18.53
CA ALA A 96 -37.60 14.74 18.71
C ALA A 96 -38.16 15.63 19.83
N LEU A 97 -39.11 16.50 19.46
CA LEU A 97 -40.04 17.14 20.37
C LEU A 97 -40.91 16.05 20.99
N ASP A 98 -40.86 15.87 22.30
CA ASP A 98 -41.94 15.24 23.05
C ASP A 98 -41.95 15.66 24.53
N GLY A 99 -43.07 16.27 24.92
CA GLY A 99 -43.71 16.01 26.21
C GLY A 99 -43.17 16.72 27.46
N ASN A 100 -43.45 18.01 27.62
CA ASN A 100 -43.61 18.54 28.98
C ASN A 100 -45.07 18.39 29.41
N ARG A 101 -45.27 17.54 30.42
CA ARG A 101 -46.48 17.43 31.24
C ARG A 101 -46.25 18.31 32.48
N SER A 102 -47.31 19.04 32.85
CA SER A 102 -47.49 19.88 34.05
C SER A 102 -47.04 21.34 33.94
#